data_AF-A0A7L2IWB0-F1
#
_entry.id   AF-A0A7L2IWB0-F1
#
_cell.length_a   1.000
_cell.length_b   1.000
_cell.length_c   1.000
_cell.angle_alpha   90.00
_cell.angle_beta   90.00
_cell.angle_gamma   90.00
#
_symmetry.space_group_name_H-M   'P 1'
#
loop_
_entity.id
_entity.type
_entity.pdbx_description
1 polymer ?
#
loop_
_entity_poly.entity_id
_entity_poly.type
_entity_poly.pdbx_seq_one_letter_code
_entity_poly.pdbx_strand_id
1 'polypeptide(L)'
;QEVPFSRVWCSSPKPLHCAFSLERYTPATTQLSCKICVRQVKGHEQILQIQTSILENERETITFFAHGDSNFPAQMGPKAFKIPYSIRQRICATFDTPNAKGKDWQMLAQKTSINRNLSYFATQSSPSAVILDLWEARHQHDGDLDSLACALEEIGRTHSKISDVTETELEEPDFSYSRENGL
;
A
#
# COMPACT_ATOMS: atom_id res chain seq x y z
N GLN A 1 5.14 28.46 18.48
CA GLN A 1 4.99 28.77 17.04
C GLN A 1 3.79 27.99 16.53
N GLU A 2 3.02 28.55 15.61
CA GLU A 2 1.85 27.89 15.03
C GLU A 2 1.94 27.93 13.50
N VAL A 3 1.59 26.82 12.86
CA VAL A 3 1.50 26.74 11.41
C VAL A 3 0.01 26.70 11.05
N PRO A 4 -0.49 27.63 10.21
CA PRO A 4 -1.90 27.64 9.81
C PRO A 4 -2.33 26.32 9.16
N PHE A 5 -3.54 25.85 9.48
CA PHE A 5 -4.08 24.61 8.92
C PHE A 5 -4.04 24.59 7.39
N SER A 6 -4.36 25.71 6.73
CA SER A 6 -4.34 25.81 5.26
C SER A 6 -2.96 25.52 4.67
N ARG A 7 -1.88 25.86 5.38
CA ARG A 7 -0.51 25.58 4.91
C ARG A 7 -0.16 24.11 5.06
N VAL A 8 -0.61 23.46 6.13
CA VAL A 8 -0.40 22.02 6.37
C VAL A 8 -1.26 21.16 5.45
N TRP A 9 -2.50 21.58 5.21
CA TRP A 9 -3.49 20.81 4.45
C TRP A 9 -3.33 20.93 2.94
N CYS A 10 -3.02 22.13 2.44
CA CYS A 10 -2.73 22.31 1.02
C CYS A 10 -1.34 21.74 0.71
N SER A 11 -1.23 20.87 -0.28
CA SER A 11 0.07 20.38 -0.76
C SER A 11 0.98 21.57 -1.11
N SER A 12 2.07 21.73 -0.36
CA SER A 12 3.04 22.80 -0.56
C SER A 12 4.21 22.23 -1.37
N PRO A 13 4.63 22.87 -2.47
CA PRO A 13 5.80 22.43 -3.23
C PRO A 13 7.12 22.61 -2.46
N LYS A 14 7.10 23.29 -1.30
CA LYS A 14 8.25 23.48 -0.42
C LYS A 14 7.96 22.91 0.97
N PRO A 15 8.97 22.30 1.63
CA PRO A 15 8.82 21.80 2.98
C PRO A 15 8.53 22.97 3.95
N LEU A 16 7.53 22.77 4.81
CA LEU A 16 7.24 23.70 5.89
C LEU A 16 8.24 23.49 7.03
N HIS A 17 8.83 24.58 7.52
CA HIS A 17 9.77 24.53 8.63
C HIS A 17 9.44 25.63 9.65
N CYS A 18 9.79 25.36 10.90
CA CYS A 18 9.84 26.34 11.98
C CYS A 18 11.27 26.34 12.51
N ALA A 19 11.82 27.52 12.77
CA ALA A 19 13.15 27.68 13.34
C ALA A 19 13.06 28.16 14.78
N PHE A 20 13.89 27.61 15.66
CA PHE A 20 14.02 28.06 17.04
C PHE A 20 15.41 28.64 17.23
N SER A 21 15.48 29.90 17.66
CA SER A 21 16.73 30.55 18.02
C SER A 21 16.93 30.40 19.53
N LEU A 22 18.11 29.93 19.91
CA LEU A 22 18.50 29.69 21.30
C LEU A 22 19.81 30.43 21.57
N GLU A 23 19.94 30.96 22.79
CA GLU A 23 21.16 31.63 23.25
C GLU A 23 21.75 30.87 24.44
N ARG A 24 23.09 30.81 24.48
CA ARG A 24 23.81 30.21 25.60
C ARG A 24 23.85 31.22 26.75
N TYR A 25 23.48 30.79 27.95
CA TYR A 25 23.60 31.63 29.15
C TYR A 25 25.06 31.97 29.47
N THR A 26 25.99 31.04 29.24
CA THR A 26 27.44 31.28 29.35
C THR A 26 28.20 30.48 28.29
N PRO A 27 29.42 30.90 27.91
CA PRO A 27 30.29 30.12 27.00
C PRO A 27 30.64 28.73 27.55
N ALA A 28 30.59 28.54 28.87
CA ALA A 28 30.82 27.25 29.51
C ALA A 28 29.72 26.20 29.23
N THR A 29 28.55 26.63 28.71
CA THR A 29 27.47 25.71 28.33
C THR A 29 27.81 25.01 27.01
N THR A 30 28.22 23.74 27.11
CA THR A 30 28.66 22.91 25.96
C THR A 30 27.64 21.85 25.54
N GLN A 31 26.45 21.81 26.15
CA GLN A 31 25.42 20.83 25.84
C GLN A 31 24.04 21.49 25.75
N LEU A 32 23.26 21.08 24.76
CA LEU A 32 21.84 21.41 24.62
C LEU A 32 21.02 20.15 24.88
N SER A 33 20.08 20.24 25.82
CA SER A 33 19.05 19.21 26.01
C SER A 33 17.69 19.88 26.08
N CYS A 34 16.76 19.48 25.21
CA CYS A 34 15.40 20.01 25.21
C CYS A 34 14.41 19.02 24.63
N LYS A 35 13.11 19.31 24.80
CA LYS A 35 12.02 18.57 24.17
C LYS A 35 11.28 19.51 23.22
N ILE A 36 11.17 19.11 21.97
CA ILE A 36 10.30 19.77 20.99
C ILE A 36 9.00 18.99 20.91
N CYS A 37 7.89 19.69 21.13
CA CYS A 37 6.55 19.12 21.05
C CYS A 37 5.85 19.63 19.80
N VAL A 38 5.46 18.72 18.91
CA VAL A 38 4.74 19.03 17.68
C VAL A 38 3.35 18.43 17.81
N ARG A 39 2.31 19.27 17.73
CA ARG A 39 0.93 18.83 17.94
C ARG A 39 -0.04 19.53 17.01
N GLN A 40 -1.11 18.82 16.67
CA GLN A 40 -2.32 19.42 16.13
C GLN A 40 -3.25 19.80 17.29
N VAL A 41 -3.87 20.98 17.22
CA VAL A 41 -4.86 21.39 18.22
C VAL A 41 -5.99 20.37 18.26
N LYS A 42 -6.25 19.77 19.43
CA LYS A 42 -7.20 18.65 19.63
C LYS A 42 -6.91 17.43 18.73
N GLY A 43 -5.64 17.13 18.48
CA GLY A 43 -5.22 15.99 17.66
C GLY A 43 -3.99 15.28 18.22
N HIS A 44 -3.25 14.64 17.32
CA HIS A 44 -2.07 13.87 17.67
C HIS A 44 -0.91 14.79 18.10
N GLU A 45 -0.05 14.26 18.95
CA GLU A 45 1.14 14.92 19.48
C GLU A 45 2.36 13.99 19.34
N GLN A 46 3.48 14.57 18.94
CA GLN A 46 4.78 13.93 18.89
C GLN A 46 5.78 14.76 19.69
N ILE A 47 6.54 14.09 20.55
CA ILE A 47 7.63 14.69 21.31
C ILE A 47 8.95 14.19 20.72
N LEU A 48 9.85 15.13 20.44
CA LEU A 48 11.22 14.91 20.02
C LEU A 48 12.14 15.32 21.16
N GLN A 49 12.92 14.39 21.67
CA GLN A 49 13.94 14.68 22.68
C GLN A 49 15.27 14.94 21.99
N ILE A 50 15.81 16.14 22.17
CA ILE A 50 17.08 16.57 21.59
C ILE A 50 18.10 16.60 22.71
N GLN A 51 19.24 15.96 22.48
CA GLN A 51 20.42 16.04 23.32
C GLN A 51 21.64 16.09 22.41
N THR A 52 22.35 17.21 22.40
CA THR A 52 23.50 17.43 21.51
C THR A 52 24.58 18.26 22.18
N SER A 53 25.83 18.10 21.76
CA SER A 53 26.95 18.95 22.18
C SER A 53 26.99 20.23 21.33
N ILE A 54 27.32 21.34 21.97
CA ILE A 54 27.48 22.65 21.34
C ILE A 54 28.99 22.84 21.13
N LEU A 55 29.53 22.30 20.04
CA LEU A 55 30.92 22.53 19.63
C LEU A 55 31.01 23.85 18.86
N GLU A 56 31.99 24.69 19.18
CA GLU A 56 32.11 26.04 18.61
C GLU A 56 32.58 26.10 17.15
N ASN A 57 32.99 24.98 16.54
CA ASN A 57 33.89 25.06 15.38
C ASN A 57 33.39 24.53 14.03
N GLU A 58 32.21 23.94 13.88
CA GLU A 58 31.80 23.48 12.54
C GLU A 58 30.40 23.98 12.21
N ARG A 59 30.34 24.89 11.23
CA ARG A 59 29.13 25.06 10.40
C ARG A 59 28.95 23.78 9.60
N GLU A 60 28.63 22.68 10.26
CA GLU A 60 28.06 21.52 9.57
C GLU A 60 26.73 21.99 9.00
N THR A 61 26.75 22.29 7.70
CA THR A 61 25.54 22.51 6.94
C THR A 61 24.86 21.15 6.92
N ILE A 62 23.97 20.90 7.87
CA ILE A 62 23.10 19.73 7.82
C ILE A 62 22.31 19.90 6.53
N THR A 63 22.66 19.12 5.51
CA THR A 63 21.92 19.05 4.27
C THR A 63 20.55 18.52 4.65
N PHE A 64 19.60 19.42 4.89
CA PHE A 64 18.20 19.06 5.00
C PHE A 64 17.90 18.17 3.82
N PHE A 65 17.40 16.96 4.08
CA PHE A 65 17.06 15.99 3.05
C PHE A 65 16.23 16.70 1.99
N ALA A 66 16.89 17.12 0.91
CA ALA A 66 16.24 17.44 -0.34
C ALA A 66 15.75 16.09 -0.84
N HIS A 67 14.61 15.64 -0.32
CA HIS A 67 13.78 14.68 -1.02
C HIS A 67 13.41 15.35 -2.33
N GLY A 68 14.13 15.00 -3.38
CA GLY A 68 14.04 15.73 -4.63
C GLY A 68 14.94 15.28 -5.76
N ASP A 69 15.90 14.38 -5.56
CA ASP A 69 16.50 13.68 -6.71
C ASP A 69 15.57 12.54 -7.13
N SER A 70 14.43 12.96 -7.68
CA SER A 70 13.71 12.25 -8.74
C SER A 70 14.57 12.19 -10.01
N ASN A 71 15.86 11.89 -9.90
CA ASN A 71 16.65 11.40 -11.00
C ASN A 71 16.34 9.92 -11.13
N PHE A 72 15.09 9.60 -11.47
CA PHE A 72 14.82 8.34 -12.14
C PHE A 72 15.46 8.49 -13.52
N PRO A 73 16.57 7.80 -13.84
CA PRO A 73 17.04 7.79 -15.21
C PRO A 73 15.88 7.22 -16.03
N ALA A 74 15.42 7.96 -17.05
CA ALA A 74 14.35 7.51 -17.92
C ALA A 74 14.73 6.13 -18.47
N GLN A 75 14.08 5.08 -17.97
CA GLN A 75 14.35 3.73 -18.44
C GLN A 75 13.65 3.58 -19.78
N MET A 76 14.44 3.34 -20.83
CA MET A 76 13.95 3.10 -22.17
C MET A 76 14.21 1.64 -22.57
N GLY A 77 13.31 1.07 -23.36
CA GLY A 77 13.47 -0.28 -23.93
C GLY A 77 13.03 -1.41 -22.98
N PRO A 78 13.50 -2.65 -23.20
CA PRO A 78 13.03 -3.85 -22.48
C PRO A 78 13.25 -3.84 -20.97
N LYS A 79 14.05 -2.89 -20.46
CA LYS A 79 14.30 -2.67 -19.04
C LYS A 79 13.25 -1.77 -18.38
N ALA A 80 12.45 -1.06 -19.17
CA ALA A 80 11.38 -0.19 -18.67
C ALA A 80 10.15 -0.96 -18.18
N PHE A 81 9.99 -2.21 -18.64
CA PHE A 81 8.91 -3.10 -18.27
C PHE A 81 9.48 -4.34 -17.60
N LYS A 82 8.80 -4.82 -16.58
CA LYS A 82 9.26 -5.93 -15.75
C LYS A 82 8.64 -7.23 -16.15
N ILE A 83 7.38 -7.18 -16.56
CA ILE A 83 6.66 -8.34 -17.06
C ILE A 83 7.10 -8.53 -18.51
N PRO A 84 7.81 -9.64 -18.84
CA PRO A 84 8.15 -9.94 -20.21
C PRO A 84 6.89 -9.99 -21.08
N TYR A 85 6.97 -9.45 -22.29
CA TYR A 85 5.83 -9.34 -23.20
C TYR A 85 5.10 -10.67 -23.42
N SER A 86 5.84 -11.77 -23.53
CA SER A 86 5.26 -13.11 -23.68
C SER A 86 4.42 -13.55 -22.47
N ILE A 87 4.86 -13.23 -21.26
CA ILE A 87 4.13 -13.53 -20.03
C ILE A 87 2.88 -12.66 -19.94
N ARG A 88 3.03 -11.35 -20.20
CA ARG A 88 1.92 -10.40 -20.25
C ARG A 88 0.82 -10.85 -21.20
N GLN A 89 1.16 -11.25 -22.42
CA GLN A 89 0.19 -11.75 -23.42
C GLN A 89 -0.56 -12.99 -22.93
N ARG A 90 0.15 -13.94 -22.30
CA ARG A 90 -0.49 -15.16 -21.74
C ARG A 90 -1.46 -14.84 -20.60
N ILE A 91 -1.06 -13.94 -19.70
CA ILE A 91 -1.94 -13.47 -18.62
C ILE A 91 -3.17 -12.80 -19.24
N CYS A 92 -3.00 -11.91 -20.23
CA CYS A 92 -4.13 -11.22 -20.84
C CYS A 92 -5.13 -12.18 -21.50
N ALA A 93 -4.62 -13.11 -22.32
CA ALA A 93 -5.44 -14.13 -22.96
C ALA A 93 -6.24 -14.99 -21.94
N THR A 94 -5.63 -15.27 -20.78
CA THR A 94 -6.26 -16.09 -19.73
C THR A 94 -7.37 -15.35 -19.00
N PHE A 95 -7.16 -14.07 -18.67
CA PHE A 95 -8.05 -13.32 -17.76
C PHE A 95 -9.05 -12.40 -18.45
N ASP A 96 -8.83 -12.03 -19.72
CA ASP A 96 -9.83 -11.27 -20.49
C ASP A 96 -10.94 -12.14 -21.06
N THR A 97 -10.73 -13.46 -21.12
CA THR A 97 -11.77 -14.40 -21.54
C THR A 97 -12.78 -14.60 -20.41
N PRO A 98 -14.09 -14.45 -20.66
CA PRO A 98 -15.12 -14.69 -19.65
C PRO A 98 -15.01 -16.11 -19.11
N ASN A 99 -14.75 -16.26 -17.81
CA ASN A 99 -14.63 -17.55 -17.16
C ASN A 99 -15.81 -17.78 -16.22
N ALA A 100 -16.64 -18.78 -16.50
CA ALA A 100 -17.79 -19.14 -15.68
C ALA A 100 -17.43 -19.50 -14.22
N LYS A 101 -16.15 -19.79 -13.94
CA LYS A 101 -15.62 -20.07 -12.59
C LYS A 101 -15.11 -18.82 -11.85
N GLY A 102 -15.32 -17.63 -12.39
CA GLY A 102 -14.88 -16.36 -11.77
C GLY A 102 -13.35 -16.20 -11.68
N LYS A 103 -12.59 -16.94 -12.50
CA LYS A 103 -11.12 -16.78 -12.64
C LYS A 103 -10.80 -15.87 -13.82
N ASP A 104 -11.40 -14.69 -13.84
CA ASP A 104 -11.22 -13.67 -14.85
C ASP A 104 -10.42 -12.48 -14.30
N TRP A 105 -10.36 -11.40 -15.07
CA TRP A 105 -9.66 -10.17 -14.71
C TRP A 105 -10.15 -9.57 -13.38
N GLN A 106 -11.37 -9.85 -12.92
CA GLN A 106 -11.87 -9.34 -11.64
C GLN A 106 -11.15 -10.01 -10.47
N MET A 107 -10.92 -11.32 -10.55
CA MET A 107 -10.14 -12.05 -9.55
C MET A 107 -8.67 -11.62 -9.57
N LEU A 108 -8.11 -11.36 -10.77
CA LEU A 108 -6.77 -10.77 -10.89
C LEU A 108 -6.70 -9.39 -10.20
N ALA A 109 -7.68 -8.52 -10.43
CA ALA A 109 -7.78 -7.22 -9.78
C ALA A 109 -7.87 -7.33 -8.25
N GLN A 110 -8.62 -8.31 -7.74
CA GLN A 110 -8.72 -8.54 -6.30
C GLN A 110 -7.40 -9.00 -5.71
N LYS A 111 -6.75 -10.01 -6.32
CA LYS A 111 -5.48 -10.56 -5.80
C LYS A 111 -4.30 -9.60 -5.89
N THR A 112 -4.33 -8.68 -6.85
CA THR A 112 -3.32 -7.61 -6.98
C THR A 112 -3.68 -6.34 -6.19
N SER A 113 -4.81 -6.30 -5.47
CA SER A 113 -5.31 -5.11 -4.77
C SER A 113 -5.50 -3.88 -5.67
N ILE A 114 -5.92 -4.11 -6.92
CA ILE A 114 -6.26 -3.11 -7.96
C ILE A 114 -7.76 -3.22 -8.30
N ASN A 115 -8.61 -3.33 -7.29
CA ASN A 115 -10.04 -3.61 -7.44
C ASN A 115 -10.97 -2.42 -7.14
N ARG A 116 -10.43 -1.20 -6.96
CA ARG A 116 -11.26 -0.02 -6.62
C ARG A 116 -12.16 0.47 -7.75
N ASN A 117 -11.75 0.29 -9.01
CA ASN A 117 -12.43 0.84 -10.19
C ASN A 117 -12.76 -0.26 -11.22
N LEU A 118 -13.46 -1.32 -10.78
CA LEU A 118 -13.80 -2.45 -11.66
C LEU A 118 -14.59 -2.01 -12.90
N SER A 119 -15.49 -1.04 -12.76
CA SER A 119 -16.27 -0.50 -13.88
C SER A 119 -15.39 0.12 -14.97
N TYR A 120 -14.30 0.79 -14.60
CA TYR A 120 -13.36 1.36 -15.56
C TYR A 120 -12.61 0.27 -16.34
N PHE A 121 -12.22 -0.82 -15.67
CA PHE A 121 -11.53 -1.93 -16.36
C PHE A 121 -12.47 -2.64 -17.33
N ALA A 122 -13.75 -2.80 -16.98
CA ALA A 122 -14.74 -3.43 -17.85
C ALA A 122 -14.99 -2.67 -19.16
N THR A 123 -14.66 -1.37 -19.24
CA THR A 123 -14.77 -0.60 -20.50
C THR A 123 -13.53 -0.69 -21.38
N GLN A 124 -12.46 -1.34 -20.92
CA GLN A 124 -11.21 -1.45 -21.67
C GLN A 124 -11.27 -2.62 -22.66
N SER A 125 -10.51 -2.53 -23.74
CA SER A 125 -10.36 -3.64 -24.70
C SER A 125 -9.68 -4.87 -24.09
N SER A 126 -8.80 -4.64 -23.11
CA SER A 126 -8.15 -5.68 -22.29
C SER A 126 -8.11 -5.20 -20.84
N PRO A 127 -9.10 -5.58 -20.01
CA PRO A 127 -9.14 -5.24 -18.60
C PRO A 127 -7.87 -5.68 -17.85
N SER A 128 -7.38 -6.89 -18.14
CA SER A 128 -6.20 -7.45 -17.49
C SER A 128 -4.89 -6.73 -17.88
N ALA A 129 -4.74 -6.27 -19.13
CA ALA A 129 -3.56 -5.50 -19.52
C ALA A 129 -3.43 -4.20 -18.70
N VAL A 130 -4.54 -3.49 -18.50
CA VAL A 130 -4.56 -2.23 -17.73
C VAL A 130 -4.30 -2.49 -16.24
N ILE A 131 -4.75 -3.62 -15.71
CA ILE A 131 -4.41 -4.05 -14.34
C ILE A 131 -2.90 -4.32 -14.23
N LEU A 132 -2.29 -4.99 -15.21
CA LEU A 132 -0.85 -5.23 -15.23
C LEU A 132 -0.04 -3.94 -15.36
N ASP A 133 -0.52 -2.94 -16.12
CA ASP A 133 0.13 -1.63 -16.22
C ASP A 133 0.13 -0.90 -14.87
N LEU A 134 -1.00 -0.90 -14.17
CA LEU A 134 -1.10 -0.32 -12.83
C LEU A 134 -0.27 -1.09 -11.80
N TRP A 135 -0.19 -2.41 -11.95
CA TRP A 135 0.65 -3.25 -11.10
C TRP A 135 2.13 -2.90 -11.31
N GLU A 136 2.61 -2.80 -12.55
CA GLU A 136 3.99 -2.40 -12.84
C GLU A 136 4.31 -0.98 -12.34
N ALA A 137 3.36 -0.04 -12.48
CA ALA A 137 3.54 1.33 -11.98
C ALA A 137 3.70 1.41 -10.45
N ARG A 138 3.06 0.49 -9.70
CA ARG A 138 3.18 0.37 -8.24
C ARG A 138 4.48 -0.31 -7.79
N HIS A 139 5.04 -1.18 -8.62
CA HIS A 139 6.12 -2.08 -8.25
C HIS A 139 7.40 -1.68 -9.01
N GLN A 140 8.17 -0.76 -8.41
CA GLN A 140 9.34 -0.14 -9.03
C GLN A 140 10.65 -0.89 -8.79
N HIS A 141 10.70 -1.95 -7.96
CA HIS A 141 11.90 -2.80 -7.78
C HIS A 141 11.77 -4.22 -8.37
N ASP A 142 12.87 -4.83 -8.86
CA ASP A 142 12.82 -6.09 -9.62
C ASP A 142 12.35 -7.31 -8.79
N GLY A 143 12.47 -7.26 -7.47
CA GLY A 143 12.00 -8.31 -6.55
C GLY A 143 10.47 -8.42 -6.43
N ASP A 144 9.71 -7.58 -7.13
CA ASP A 144 8.27 -7.53 -6.99
C ASP A 144 7.52 -8.57 -7.85
N LEU A 145 8.18 -9.21 -8.85
CA LEU A 145 7.55 -10.21 -9.71
C LEU A 145 7.02 -11.43 -8.94
N ASP A 146 7.63 -11.76 -7.81
CA ASP A 146 7.18 -12.84 -6.92
C ASP A 146 5.76 -12.56 -6.39
N SER A 147 5.41 -11.29 -6.13
CA SER A 147 4.06 -10.94 -5.67
C SER A 147 3.00 -11.21 -6.74
N LEU A 148 3.31 -10.96 -8.02
CA LEU A 148 2.44 -11.28 -9.14
C LEU A 148 2.33 -12.80 -9.32
N ALA A 149 3.44 -13.52 -9.20
CA ALA A 149 3.45 -14.98 -9.26
C ALA A 149 2.59 -15.59 -8.14
N CYS A 150 2.74 -15.13 -6.90
CA CYS A 150 1.90 -15.55 -5.77
C CYS A 150 0.42 -15.26 -6.02
N ALA A 151 0.08 -14.06 -6.52
CA ALA A 151 -1.29 -13.72 -6.86
C ALA A 151 -1.87 -14.68 -7.91
N LEU A 152 -1.11 -15.00 -8.97
CA LEU A 152 -1.52 -15.93 -10.02
C LEU A 152 -1.68 -17.37 -9.50
N GLU A 153 -0.76 -17.83 -8.64
CA GLU A 153 -0.85 -19.14 -7.99
C GLU A 153 -2.09 -19.25 -7.11
N GLU A 154 -2.40 -18.24 -6.30
CA GLU A 154 -3.59 -18.22 -5.47
C GLU A 154 -4.87 -18.33 -6.31
N ILE A 155 -4.93 -17.65 -7.45
CA ILE A 155 -6.05 -17.78 -8.40
C ILE A 155 -6.11 -19.19 -8.99
N GLY A 156 -4.97 -19.83 -9.21
CA GLY A 156 -4.88 -21.25 -9.56
C GLY A 156 -5.46 -22.16 -8.48
N ARG A 157 -5.11 -21.92 -7.21
CA ARG A 157 -5.40 -22.78 -6.05
C ARG A 157 -6.81 -22.65 -5.45
N THR A 158 -7.59 -21.62 -5.77
CA THR A 158 -8.97 -21.41 -5.24
C THR A 158 -9.95 -22.58 -5.45
N HIS A 159 -9.58 -23.62 -6.19
CA HIS A 159 -10.37 -24.85 -6.33
C HIS A 159 -10.07 -25.93 -5.28
N SER A 160 -8.93 -25.91 -4.59
CA SER A 160 -8.51 -27.05 -3.74
C SER A 160 -9.16 -27.07 -2.35
N LYS A 161 -9.92 -26.04 -1.97
CA LYS A 161 -10.58 -25.94 -0.66
C LYS A 161 -12.11 -26.12 -0.69
N ILE A 162 -12.72 -26.24 -1.87
CA ILE A 162 -14.18 -26.40 -2.02
C ILE A 162 -14.58 -27.84 -2.33
N SER A 163 -13.62 -28.72 -2.65
CA SER A 163 -13.87 -30.13 -2.97
C SER A 163 -13.92 -31.09 -1.78
N ASP A 164 -13.76 -30.63 -0.53
CA ASP A 164 -13.79 -31.48 0.68
C ASP A 164 -14.97 -31.18 1.62
N VAL A 165 -16.08 -30.63 1.09
CA VAL A 165 -17.35 -30.59 1.83
C VAL A 165 -18.49 -31.03 0.92
N THR A 166 -18.46 -32.29 0.51
CA THR A 166 -19.67 -33.02 0.12
C THR A 166 -19.62 -34.38 0.79
N GLU A 167 -20.73 -34.72 1.45
CA GLU A 167 -21.02 -35.93 2.22
C GLU A 167 -20.65 -35.88 3.71
N THR A 168 -21.53 -35.24 4.48
CA THR A 168 -21.93 -35.79 5.78
C THR A 168 -23.45 -35.86 5.75
N GLU A 169 -23.95 -37.05 6.02
CA GLU A 169 -25.32 -37.50 5.81
C GLU A 169 -26.36 -36.61 6.50
N LEU A 170 -27.48 -36.43 5.81
CA LEU A 170 -28.74 -35.97 6.40
C LEU A 170 -29.25 -37.07 7.34
N GLU A 171 -28.89 -37.02 8.62
CA GLU A 171 -29.67 -37.70 9.66
C GLU A 171 -30.82 -36.78 10.08
N GLU A 172 -32.03 -37.15 9.64
CA GLU A 172 -33.31 -36.65 10.14
C GLU A 172 -33.43 -36.94 11.66
N PRO A 173 -33.67 -35.94 12.52
CA PRO A 173 -34.02 -36.23 13.91
C PRO A 173 -35.50 -36.58 14.02
N ASP A 174 -35.76 -37.86 14.30
CA ASP A 174 -37.04 -38.43 14.72
C ASP A 174 -37.56 -37.72 15.99
N PHE A 175 -38.43 -36.72 15.83
CA PHE A 175 -39.18 -36.15 16.95
C PHE A 175 -40.58 -36.76 17.00
N SER A 176 -40.69 -37.88 17.72
CA SER A 176 -41.99 -38.38 18.18
C SER A 176 -42.63 -37.35 19.11
N TYR A 177 -43.71 -36.72 18.67
CA TYR A 177 -44.66 -36.05 19.55
C TYR A 177 -45.84 -37.00 19.78
N SER A 178 -45.75 -37.76 20.87
CA SER A 178 -46.93 -38.34 21.50
C SER A 178 -47.81 -37.21 22.01
N ARG A 179 -48.85 -36.85 21.26
CA ARG A 179 -50.01 -36.14 21.78
C ARG A 179 -51.16 -37.13 21.92
N GLU A 180 -51.43 -37.42 23.18
CA GLU A 180 -52.56 -38.16 23.72
C GLU A 180 -53.90 -37.63 23.17
N ASN A 181 -54.81 -38.58 22.95
CA ASN A 181 -56.11 -38.44 22.30
C ASN A 181 -57.11 -37.54 23.06
N GLY A 182 -57.83 -36.72 22.28
CA GLY A 182 -59.30 -36.71 22.17
C GLY A 182 -60.17 -36.42 23.40
N LEU A 183 -60.80 -35.23 23.39
CA LEU A 183 -62.25 -35.02 23.20
C LEU A 183 -62.55 -33.53 22.96
#